data_AF-A0A0W0FHH1-F1
#
_entry.id   AF-A0A0W0FHH1-F1
#
_cell.length_a   1.000
_cell.length_b   1.000
_cell.length_c   1.000
_cell.angle_alpha   90.00
_cell.angle_beta   90.00
_cell.angle_gamma   90.00
#
_symmetry.space_group_name_H-M   'P 1'
#
loop_
_entity.id
_entity.type
_entity.pdbx_description
1 polymer ?
#
loop_
_entity_poly.entity_id
_entity_poly.type
_entity_poly.pdbx_seq_one_letter_code
_entity_poly.pdbx_strand_id
1 'polypeptide(L)'
;MSRLDSLYDTVFNYPAIDNHAHPLLKAEFRDKFPFELSVSEAEGEALTNGAIHTLACFRATAQLSSLFSLEKTATWEDVKARRRNMPYLDLCKYCMDPCKIQCLLLDDGLGGVAEYAGNISWHSEQFCETKRIVRIETEAEGVLKELLTTQVPANIVQQFKDKLKDRLTGCARDSRVVAFKSVVCYRTGLDVSTKEPADEEQSTFKYLQDTYIKYQKDGVVRLQHKPLNDIVVRLALEIAGSVNIPVQFHTGLGDNDLSLLYSSPAHLQPLIKAYPQTKIVLLHASYPYTKEAGYLTAVYSNVFLDFGEIFPAVSGPGQRAIIRQIVDLTPTNKILWSTDGHWFPETYYLGTIQARQALYDVLSDIVQSGELTELQAIKIVENALFHNSNGLYNLGLAYPSDPSTSDPVGVIVCKQAMHRDRANRGYIAMLSVSKEYRKRGIASTLVRNSIEAMKEDGVEEVVLETEFDNYAALSLYESLGFIREKRLFRFYLNGKDAFRLVLPVPPSDSDDGSEETTGGKFAPRRPRTYRAICVSPYTDDEDEVSGR
;
A
#
# COMPACT_ATOMS: atom_id res chain seq x y z
N MET A 1 18.62 27.94 -18.39
CA MET A 1 19.19 26.57 -18.34
C MET A 1 18.35 25.68 -19.23
N SER A 2 18.97 24.71 -19.92
CA SER A 2 18.23 23.77 -20.78
C SER A 2 17.33 22.89 -19.91
N ARG A 3 16.08 22.73 -20.34
CA ARG A 3 15.15 21.77 -19.72
C ARG A 3 15.72 20.37 -19.89
N LEU A 4 15.67 19.56 -18.83
CA LEU A 4 16.02 18.15 -18.88
C LEU A 4 14.76 17.40 -19.33
N ASP A 5 14.55 17.32 -20.64
CA ASP A 5 13.27 16.87 -21.20
C ASP A 5 12.93 15.43 -20.78
N SER A 6 13.91 14.53 -20.71
CA SER A 6 13.67 13.13 -20.32
C SER A 6 13.33 13.02 -18.83
N LEU A 7 14.03 13.78 -17.97
CA LEU A 7 13.71 13.86 -16.55
C LEU A 7 12.33 14.48 -16.34
N TYR A 8 12.00 15.56 -17.04
CA TYR A 8 10.70 16.20 -16.96
C TYR A 8 9.59 15.22 -17.31
N ASP A 9 9.70 14.56 -18.47
CA ASP A 9 8.67 13.65 -18.95
C ASP A 9 8.48 12.47 -17.98
N THR A 10 9.57 11.95 -17.42
CA THR A 10 9.52 10.92 -16.37
C THR A 10 8.79 11.44 -15.12
N VAL A 11 9.22 12.58 -14.56
CA VAL A 11 8.64 13.10 -13.30
C VAL A 11 7.15 13.35 -13.41
N PHE A 12 6.66 13.85 -14.55
CA PHE A 12 5.25 14.20 -14.69
C PHE A 12 4.37 13.07 -15.24
N ASN A 13 4.92 12.05 -15.90
CA ASN A 13 4.13 10.99 -16.54
C ASN A 13 4.38 9.58 -16.01
N TYR A 14 5.46 9.33 -15.26
CA TYR A 14 5.73 8.00 -14.74
C TYR A 14 4.63 7.57 -13.74
N PRO A 15 4.17 6.31 -13.78
CA PRO A 15 3.16 5.79 -12.86
C PRO A 15 3.60 5.97 -11.41
N ALA A 16 2.63 6.09 -10.52
CA ALA A 16 2.88 6.13 -9.09
C ALA A 16 2.07 5.07 -8.33
N ILE A 17 2.61 4.63 -7.19
CA ILE A 17 1.89 3.90 -6.16
C ILE A 17 1.81 4.86 -4.98
N ASP A 18 0.59 5.20 -4.61
CA ASP A 18 0.34 6.01 -3.42
C ASP A 18 0.39 5.08 -2.20
N ASN A 19 1.53 5.10 -1.50
CA ASN A 19 1.82 4.08 -0.50
C ASN A 19 1.08 4.29 0.84
N HIS A 20 0.40 5.42 1.01
CA HIS A 20 -0.39 5.73 2.19
C HIS A 20 -1.40 6.84 1.88
N ALA A 21 -2.68 6.52 1.95
CA ALA A 21 -3.74 7.52 1.87
C ALA A 21 -4.98 7.05 2.63
N HIS A 22 -6.04 7.85 2.57
CA HIS A 22 -7.30 7.59 3.24
C HIS A 22 -8.48 7.66 2.28
N PRO A 23 -9.55 6.87 2.53
CA PRO A 23 -10.73 6.87 1.68
C PRO A 23 -11.37 8.25 1.41
N LEU A 24 -11.83 8.43 0.16
CA LEU A 24 -12.68 9.55 -0.24
C LEU A 24 -14.08 9.45 0.37
N LEU A 25 -14.68 10.60 0.64
CA LEU A 25 -16.06 10.69 1.13
C LEU A 25 -17.05 10.03 0.16
N LYS A 26 -18.19 9.55 0.67
CA LYS A 26 -19.34 9.23 -0.17
C LYS A 26 -19.97 10.53 -0.67
N ALA A 27 -20.68 10.45 -1.80
CA ALA A 27 -21.26 11.62 -2.44
C ALA A 27 -22.19 12.41 -1.51
N GLU A 28 -22.98 11.74 -0.68
CA GLU A 28 -23.88 12.36 0.30
C GLU A 28 -23.14 13.08 1.45
N PHE A 29 -21.87 12.76 1.68
CA PHE A 29 -21.03 13.36 2.73
C PHE A 29 -19.96 14.31 2.18
N ARG A 30 -19.99 14.65 0.90
CA ARG A 30 -18.93 15.42 0.21
C ARG A 30 -18.56 16.79 0.82
N ASP A 31 -19.46 17.35 1.63
CA ASP A 31 -19.30 18.64 2.33
C ASP A 31 -19.42 18.47 3.87
N LYS A 32 -19.25 17.24 4.37
CA LYS A 32 -19.33 16.91 5.81
C LYS A 32 -18.26 17.63 6.64
N PHE A 33 -17.07 17.81 6.06
CA PHE A 33 -15.92 18.41 6.72
C PHE A 33 -15.54 19.74 6.06
N PRO A 34 -14.94 20.69 6.80
CA PRO A 34 -14.41 21.92 6.21
C PRO A 34 -13.38 21.59 5.13
N PHE A 35 -13.49 22.25 3.98
CA PHE A 35 -12.60 21.99 2.84
C PHE A 35 -11.16 22.46 3.13
N GLU A 36 -10.97 23.34 4.10
CA GLU A 36 -9.68 23.79 4.60
C GLU A 36 -8.79 22.64 5.11
N LEU A 37 -9.37 21.49 5.50
CA LEU A 37 -8.60 20.29 5.83
C LEU A 37 -7.75 19.79 4.64
N SER A 38 -8.11 20.17 3.42
CA SER A 38 -7.29 19.84 2.24
C SER A 38 -5.90 20.48 2.23
N VAL A 39 -5.64 21.47 3.10
CA VAL A 39 -4.37 22.19 3.18
C VAL A 39 -3.82 22.34 4.60
N SER A 40 -4.48 21.76 5.62
CA SER A 40 -4.08 21.91 7.01
C SER A 40 -4.70 20.84 7.91
N GLU A 41 -3.89 20.32 8.84
CA GLU A 41 -4.34 19.44 9.94
C GLU A 41 -4.94 20.20 11.13
N ALA A 42 -5.15 21.51 11.02
CA ALA A 42 -5.69 22.30 12.14
C ALA A 42 -7.15 21.94 12.43
N GLU A 43 -7.61 22.28 13.64
CA GLU A 43 -9.01 22.18 14.01
C GLU A 43 -9.59 23.55 14.41
N GLY A 44 -10.93 23.62 14.42
CA GLY A 44 -11.66 24.79 14.91
C GLY A 44 -11.29 26.09 14.19
N GLU A 45 -11.11 27.17 14.95
CA GLU A 45 -10.85 28.50 14.38
C GLU A 45 -9.48 28.59 13.68
N ALA A 46 -8.48 27.84 14.14
CA ALA A 46 -7.17 27.79 13.50
C ALA A 46 -7.29 27.23 12.07
N LEU A 47 -8.20 26.29 11.85
CA LEU A 47 -8.51 25.77 10.53
C LEU A 47 -9.28 26.79 9.67
N THR A 48 -10.44 27.25 10.14
CA THR A 48 -11.34 28.06 9.29
C THR A 48 -10.83 29.47 9.03
N ASN A 49 -10.10 30.05 9.98
CA ASN A 49 -9.60 31.43 9.89
C ASN A 49 -8.10 31.46 9.60
N GLY A 50 -7.31 30.50 10.10
CA GLY A 50 -5.85 30.49 9.94
C GLY A 50 -5.39 29.85 8.63
N ALA A 51 -5.86 28.64 8.32
CA ALA A 51 -5.33 27.83 7.21
C ALA A 51 -5.44 28.54 5.85
N ILE A 52 -6.51 29.33 5.65
CA ILE A 52 -6.75 30.06 4.40
C ILE A 52 -5.76 31.21 4.15
N HIS A 53 -5.02 31.63 5.16
CA HIS A 53 -4.03 32.71 5.09
C HIS A 53 -2.57 32.19 5.05
N THR A 54 -2.38 31.01 4.49
CA THR A 54 -1.07 30.36 4.36
C THR A 54 -0.60 30.32 2.92
N LEU A 55 0.73 30.26 2.71
CA LEU A 55 1.30 30.01 1.38
C LEU A 55 0.84 28.66 0.79
N ALA A 56 0.54 27.68 1.66
CA ALA A 56 -0.04 26.40 1.27
C ALA A 56 -1.41 26.60 0.60
N CYS A 57 -2.34 27.30 1.27
CA CYS A 57 -3.66 27.61 0.72
C CYS A 57 -3.58 28.46 -0.55
N PHE A 58 -2.74 29.50 -0.59
CA PHE A 58 -2.62 30.35 -1.78
C PHE A 58 -2.11 29.58 -2.99
N ARG A 59 -1.15 28.67 -2.80
CA ARG A 59 -0.66 27.80 -3.88
C ARG A 59 -1.73 26.79 -4.31
N ALA A 60 -2.40 26.15 -3.35
CA ALA A 60 -3.49 25.22 -3.64
C ALA A 60 -4.60 25.90 -4.44
N THR A 61 -4.98 27.12 -4.05
CA THR A 61 -5.96 27.95 -4.77
C THR A 61 -5.53 28.14 -6.23
N ALA A 62 -4.30 28.59 -6.48
CA ALA A 62 -3.82 28.80 -7.85
C ALA A 62 -3.83 27.52 -8.70
N GLN A 63 -3.45 26.38 -8.12
CA GLN A 63 -3.40 25.10 -8.83
C GLN A 63 -4.79 24.51 -9.08
N LEU A 64 -5.70 24.59 -8.11
CA LEU A 64 -7.08 24.16 -8.27
C LEU A 64 -7.86 25.08 -9.21
N SER A 65 -7.59 26.38 -9.21
CA SER A 65 -8.14 27.31 -10.20
C SER A 65 -7.72 26.93 -11.61
N SER A 66 -6.44 26.58 -11.81
CA SER A 66 -5.98 26.08 -13.11
C SER A 66 -6.67 24.76 -13.49
N LEU A 67 -6.79 23.81 -12.56
CA LEU A 67 -7.47 22.55 -12.81
C LEU A 67 -8.92 22.82 -13.24
N PHE A 68 -9.66 23.57 -12.44
CA PHE A 68 -11.08 23.84 -12.64
C PHE A 68 -11.40 24.91 -13.69
N SER A 69 -10.39 25.39 -14.42
CA SER A 69 -10.51 26.43 -15.45
C SER A 69 -11.16 27.73 -14.93
N LEU A 70 -10.77 28.14 -13.72
CA LEU A 70 -11.14 29.42 -13.12
C LEU A 70 -10.13 30.52 -13.51
N GLU A 71 -10.55 31.78 -13.38
CA GLU A 71 -9.69 32.94 -13.58
C GLU A 71 -8.48 32.92 -12.64
N LYS A 72 -7.35 33.50 -13.06
CA LYS A 72 -6.13 33.55 -12.22
C LYS A 72 -6.31 34.34 -10.92
N THR A 73 -7.31 35.21 -10.86
CA THR A 73 -7.68 35.99 -9.67
C THR A 73 -8.67 35.27 -8.76
N ALA A 74 -9.05 34.03 -9.08
CA ALA A 74 -9.99 33.25 -8.29
C ALA A 74 -9.48 33.03 -6.87
N THR A 75 -10.40 33.17 -5.93
CA THR A 75 -10.19 33.03 -4.50
C THR A 75 -10.44 31.61 -4.02
N TRP A 76 -10.12 31.31 -2.76
CA TRP A 76 -10.46 30.04 -2.13
C TRP A 76 -11.97 29.77 -2.11
N GLU A 77 -12.80 30.82 -1.97
CA GLU A 77 -14.25 30.69 -2.05
C GLU A 77 -14.73 30.35 -3.46
N ASP A 78 -14.09 30.88 -4.51
CA ASP A 78 -14.43 30.54 -5.90
C ASP A 78 -14.14 29.07 -6.19
N VAL A 79 -13.03 28.53 -5.65
CA VAL A 79 -12.70 27.10 -5.72
C VAL A 79 -13.77 26.27 -5.00
N LYS A 80 -14.16 26.65 -3.78
CA LYS A 80 -15.24 25.98 -3.02
C LYS A 80 -16.59 26.08 -3.74
N ALA A 81 -16.90 27.20 -4.40
CA ALA A 81 -18.11 27.34 -5.19
C ALA A 81 -18.08 26.43 -6.42
N ARG A 82 -16.95 26.35 -7.11
CA ARG A 82 -16.79 25.50 -8.30
C ARG A 82 -16.91 24.02 -7.97
N ARG A 83 -16.30 23.56 -6.88
CA ARG A 83 -16.39 22.15 -6.45
C ARG A 83 -17.84 21.76 -6.16
N ARG A 84 -18.59 22.58 -5.41
CA ARG A 84 -19.99 22.30 -5.01
C ARG A 84 -20.90 22.08 -6.21
N ASN A 85 -20.65 22.79 -7.30
CA ASN A 85 -21.45 22.73 -8.52
C ASN A 85 -21.04 21.61 -9.49
N MET A 86 -19.99 20.84 -9.18
CA MET A 86 -19.56 19.71 -10.01
C MET A 86 -20.21 18.41 -9.52
N PRO A 87 -20.71 17.53 -10.42
CA PRO A 87 -21.13 16.19 -10.04
C PRO A 87 -19.99 15.46 -9.31
N TYR A 88 -20.30 14.77 -8.21
CA TYR A 88 -19.27 14.30 -7.28
C TYR A 88 -18.26 13.33 -7.93
N LEU A 89 -18.75 12.35 -8.70
CA LEU A 89 -17.86 11.40 -9.36
C LEU A 89 -17.01 12.07 -10.44
N ASP A 90 -17.55 13.08 -11.12
CA ASP A 90 -16.77 13.86 -12.09
C ASP A 90 -15.67 14.63 -11.37
N LEU A 91 -15.96 15.26 -10.22
CA LEU A 91 -14.95 15.92 -9.38
C LEU A 91 -13.84 14.94 -8.97
N CYS A 92 -14.21 13.74 -8.53
CA CYS A 92 -13.24 12.71 -8.18
C CYS A 92 -12.34 12.37 -9.38
N LYS A 93 -12.91 12.01 -10.53
CA LYS A 93 -12.12 11.65 -11.72
C LYS A 93 -11.25 12.80 -12.20
N TYR A 94 -11.79 14.00 -12.21
CA TYR A 94 -11.08 15.20 -12.67
C TYR A 94 -9.82 15.50 -11.84
N CYS A 95 -9.85 15.20 -10.55
CA CYS A 95 -8.69 15.31 -9.67
C CYS A 95 -7.77 14.07 -9.72
N MET A 96 -8.33 12.86 -9.84
CA MET A 96 -7.56 11.61 -9.77
C MET A 96 -6.84 11.27 -11.09
N ASP A 97 -7.46 11.51 -12.25
CA ASP A 97 -6.92 11.12 -13.56
C ASP A 97 -5.52 11.72 -13.86
N PRO A 98 -5.23 13.00 -13.52
CA PRO A 98 -3.90 13.57 -13.70
C PRO A 98 -2.82 12.96 -12.80
N CYS A 99 -3.18 12.24 -11.72
CA CYS A 99 -2.22 11.79 -10.72
C CYS A 99 -1.32 10.63 -11.21
N LYS A 100 -1.76 9.87 -12.22
CA LYS A 100 -1.09 8.65 -12.72
C LYS A 100 -0.88 7.59 -11.65
N ILE A 101 -1.72 7.58 -10.61
CA ILE A 101 -1.70 6.56 -9.56
C ILE A 101 -2.25 5.25 -10.15
N GLN A 102 -1.46 4.18 -10.04
CA GLN A 102 -1.81 2.84 -10.51
C GLN A 102 -2.28 1.92 -9.39
N CYS A 103 -1.92 2.26 -8.14
CA CYS A 103 -2.37 1.55 -6.97
C CYS A 103 -2.45 2.48 -5.76
N LEU A 104 -3.53 2.33 -4.99
CA LEU A 104 -3.81 3.04 -3.75
C LEU A 104 -3.65 2.10 -2.56
N LEU A 105 -2.87 2.48 -1.54
CA LEU A 105 -2.81 1.77 -0.27
C LEU A 105 -3.55 2.61 0.79
N LEU A 106 -4.76 2.18 1.15
CA LEU A 106 -5.65 2.96 2.01
C LEU A 106 -5.66 2.46 3.45
N ASP A 107 -5.37 3.36 4.38
CA ASP A 107 -5.69 3.18 5.79
C ASP A 107 -7.17 3.54 6.01
N ASP A 108 -7.97 2.50 6.25
CA ASP A 108 -9.41 2.61 6.48
C ASP A 108 -9.81 2.73 7.96
N GLY A 109 -8.83 2.83 8.86
CA GLY A 109 -9.04 2.92 10.30
C GLY A 109 -9.10 4.34 10.85
N LEU A 110 -8.98 5.37 10.01
CA LEU A 110 -9.14 6.77 10.41
C LEU A 110 -10.57 7.05 10.91
N GLY A 111 -10.70 7.89 11.93
CA GLY A 111 -11.99 8.24 12.52
C GLY A 111 -13.00 8.74 11.48
N GLY A 112 -14.23 8.22 11.52
CA GLY A 112 -15.29 8.59 10.59
C GLY A 112 -15.26 7.89 9.23
N VAL A 113 -14.19 7.18 8.85
CA VAL A 113 -14.10 6.49 7.53
C VAL A 113 -15.23 5.50 7.34
N ALA A 114 -15.48 4.63 8.33
CA ALA A 114 -16.52 3.60 8.25
C ALA A 114 -17.93 4.19 8.01
N GLU A 115 -18.18 5.41 8.50
CA GLU A 115 -19.47 6.08 8.35
C GLU A 115 -19.54 6.87 7.04
N TYR A 116 -18.53 7.69 6.76
CA TYR A 116 -18.60 8.78 5.79
C TYR A 116 -17.93 8.49 4.44
N ALA A 117 -17.05 7.49 4.34
CA ALA A 117 -16.22 7.29 3.15
C ALA A 117 -16.51 5.99 2.40
N GLY A 118 -16.12 5.97 1.12
CA GLY A 118 -16.17 4.78 0.28
C GLY A 118 -15.23 3.69 0.82
N ASN A 119 -15.60 2.42 0.66
CA ASN A 119 -14.71 1.32 1.06
C ASN A 119 -13.62 1.04 0.01
N ILE A 120 -12.71 0.11 0.30
CA ILE A 120 -11.62 -0.31 -0.58
C ILE A 120 -12.13 -0.78 -1.96
N SER A 121 -13.25 -1.52 -2.01
CA SER A 121 -13.83 -2.03 -3.25
C SER A 121 -14.34 -0.89 -4.14
N TRP A 122 -14.99 0.12 -3.56
CA TRP A 122 -15.44 1.29 -4.30
C TRP A 122 -14.28 2.03 -4.96
N HIS A 123 -13.18 2.25 -4.23
CA HIS A 123 -11.98 2.89 -4.81
C HIS A 123 -11.37 2.06 -5.94
N SER A 124 -11.37 0.72 -5.79
CA SER A 124 -10.92 -0.21 -6.83
C SER A 124 -11.77 -0.16 -8.09
N GLU A 125 -13.09 -0.01 -7.94
CA GLU A 125 -14.03 0.07 -9.05
C GLU A 125 -13.99 1.41 -9.77
N GLN A 126 -13.76 2.50 -9.04
CA GLN A 126 -13.81 3.85 -9.61
C GLN A 126 -12.48 4.32 -10.22
N PHE A 127 -11.33 3.88 -9.69
CA PHE A 127 -10.03 4.47 -10.03
C PHE A 127 -8.97 3.45 -10.45
N CYS A 128 -8.42 2.69 -9.50
CA CYS A 128 -7.31 1.77 -9.73
C CYS A 128 -7.22 0.72 -8.62
N GLU A 129 -6.39 -0.30 -8.78
CA GLU A 129 -6.25 -1.36 -7.77
C GLU A 129 -5.96 -0.77 -6.38
N THR A 130 -6.82 -1.08 -5.42
CA THR A 130 -6.72 -0.54 -4.06
C THR A 130 -6.50 -1.66 -3.06
N LYS A 131 -5.53 -1.49 -2.17
CA LYS A 131 -5.22 -2.41 -1.07
C LYS A 131 -5.48 -1.72 0.28
N ARG A 132 -5.58 -2.54 1.33
CA ARG A 132 -5.86 -2.11 2.69
C ARG A 132 -4.58 -2.03 3.52
N ILE A 133 -4.49 -0.97 4.32
CA ILE A 133 -3.56 -0.82 5.43
C ILE A 133 -4.39 -0.89 6.71
N VAL A 134 -3.98 -1.72 7.67
CA VAL A 134 -4.73 -1.90 8.91
C VAL A 134 -4.17 -1.00 10.00
N ARG A 135 -4.99 -0.07 10.51
CA ARG A 135 -4.65 0.76 11.66
C ARG A 135 -4.78 -0.05 12.96
N ILE A 136 -3.65 -0.32 13.59
CA ILE A 136 -3.57 -1.28 14.70
C ILE A 136 -4.26 -0.76 15.97
N GLU A 137 -4.25 0.54 16.21
CA GLU A 137 -4.92 1.14 17.36
C GLU A 137 -6.45 1.01 17.25
N THR A 138 -7.01 1.11 16.03
CA THR A 138 -8.45 0.96 15.79
C THR A 138 -8.90 -0.48 16.02
N GLU A 139 -8.12 -1.47 15.55
CA GLU A 139 -8.40 -2.88 15.82
C GLU A 139 -8.29 -3.21 17.32
N ALA A 140 -7.28 -2.64 18.01
CA ALA A 140 -7.11 -2.80 19.44
C ALA A 140 -8.25 -2.17 20.27
N GLU A 141 -8.73 -0.98 19.89
CA GLU A 141 -9.92 -0.38 20.49
C GLU A 141 -11.18 -1.24 20.27
N GLY A 142 -11.30 -1.88 19.11
CA GLY A 142 -12.35 -2.86 18.82
C GLY A 142 -12.30 -4.07 19.75
N VAL A 143 -11.11 -4.66 19.95
CA VAL A 143 -10.89 -5.76 20.90
C VAL A 143 -11.28 -5.36 22.32
N LEU A 144 -10.90 -4.15 22.75
CA LEU A 144 -11.28 -3.66 24.08
C LEU A 144 -12.80 -3.54 24.23
N LYS A 145 -13.52 -2.99 23.25
CA LYS A 145 -15.00 -2.91 23.30
C LYS A 145 -15.64 -4.29 23.44
N GLU A 146 -15.06 -5.31 22.82
CA GLU A 146 -15.56 -6.69 22.93
C GLU A 146 -15.26 -7.35 24.29
N LEU A 147 -14.17 -6.96 24.96
CA LEU A 147 -13.79 -7.48 26.28
C LEU A 147 -14.48 -6.70 27.43
N LEU A 148 -14.68 -5.40 27.25
CA LEU A 148 -15.23 -4.47 28.24
C LEU A 148 -16.76 -4.46 28.25
N THR A 149 -17.37 -5.61 28.53
CA THR A 149 -18.83 -5.80 28.46
C THR A 149 -19.54 -5.50 29.79
N THR A 150 -19.51 -6.43 30.76
CA THR A 150 -20.25 -6.32 32.04
C THR A 150 -19.34 -6.13 33.25
N GLN A 151 -18.09 -6.59 33.16
CA GLN A 151 -17.06 -6.40 34.18
C GLN A 151 -15.68 -6.49 33.55
N VAL A 152 -14.64 -6.05 34.26
CA VAL A 152 -13.24 -6.18 33.84
C VAL A 152 -12.68 -7.50 34.40
N PRO A 153 -12.38 -8.51 33.55
CA PRO A 153 -11.81 -9.78 34.03
C PRO A 153 -10.43 -9.61 34.66
N ALA A 154 -10.11 -10.40 35.69
CA ALA A 154 -8.79 -10.35 36.35
C ALA A 154 -7.61 -10.59 35.38
N ASN A 155 -7.81 -11.40 34.35
CA ASN A 155 -6.82 -11.70 33.31
C ASN A 155 -7.05 -10.90 32.01
N ILE A 156 -7.74 -9.75 32.06
CA ILE A 156 -8.10 -8.97 30.86
C ILE A 156 -6.88 -8.59 30.01
N VAL A 157 -5.73 -8.34 30.62
CA VAL A 157 -4.51 -7.97 29.90
C VAL A 157 -4.06 -9.11 28.99
N GLN A 158 -4.05 -10.34 29.51
CA GLN A 158 -3.72 -11.52 28.72
C GLN A 158 -4.78 -11.78 27.63
N GLN A 159 -6.07 -11.70 27.98
CA GLN A 159 -7.15 -11.86 26.99
C GLN A 159 -7.07 -10.82 25.86
N PHE A 160 -6.69 -9.58 26.18
CA PHE A 160 -6.46 -8.54 25.20
C PHE A 160 -5.28 -8.86 24.29
N LYS A 161 -4.13 -9.27 24.86
CA LYS A 161 -2.94 -9.69 24.10
C LYS A 161 -3.29 -10.81 23.12
N ASP A 162 -3.96 -11.86 23.61
CA ASP A 162 -4.33 -13.04 22.81
C ASP A 162 -5.30 -12.66 21.69
N LYS A 163 -6.40 -11.96 22.03
CA LYS A 163 -7.44 -11.60 21.06
C LYS A 163 -6.95 -10.60 20.02
N LEU A 164 -6.09 -9.65 20.40
CA LEU A 164 -5.46 -8.73 19.47
C LEU A 164 -4.49 -9.45 18.53
N LYS A 165 -3.69 -10.38 19.06
CA LYS A 165 -2.78 -11.20 18.25
C LYS A 165 -3.54 -12.01 17.20
N ASP A 166 -4.64 -12.66 17.59
CA ASP A 166 -5.48 -13.42 16.67
C ASP A 166 -6.10 -12.52 15.59
N ARG A 167 -6.64 -11.37 16.00
CA ARG A 167 -7.23 -10.39 15.08
C ARG A 167 -6.22 -9.88 14.06
N LEU A 168 -5.06 -9.39 14.50
CA LEU A 168 -4.02 -8.87 13.62
C LEU A 168 -3.45 -9.98 12.72
N THR A 169 -3.28 -11.19 13.23
CA THR A 169 -2.86 -12.34 12.42
C THR A 169 -3.90 -12.67 11.34
N GLY A 170 -5.20 -12.63 11.68
CA GLY A 170 -6.30 -12.78 10.72
C GLY A 170 -6.28 -11.70 9.65
N CYS A 171 -6.09 -10.44 10.04
CA CYS A 171 -5.95 -9.33 9.09
C CYS A 171 -4.75 -9.52 8.16
N ALA A 172 -3.59 -9.92 8.68
CA ALA A 172 -2.37 -10.14 7.89
C ALA A 172 -2.48 -11.30 6.88
N ARG A 173 -3.44 -12.22 7.05
CA ARG A 173 -3.73 -13.31 6.11
C ARG A 173 -4.63 -12.90 4.96
N ASP A 174 -5.37 -11.78 5.06
CA ASP A 174 -6.18 -11.26 3.97
C ASP A 174 -5.26 -10.75 2.85
N SER A 175 -5.39 -11.29 1.64
CA SER A 175 -4.56 -10.93 0.47
C SER A 175 -4.73 -9.47 0.02
N ARG A 176 -5.75 -8.76 0.52
CA ARG A 176 -5.95 -7.32 0.31
C ARG A 176 -5.17 -6.46 1.29
N VAL A 177 -4.74 -7.01 2.43
CA VAL A 177 -3.94 -6.29 3.44
C VAL A 177 -2.47 -6.36 3.07
N VAL A 178 -1.84 -5.20 2.94
CA VAL A 178 -0.42 -5.12 2.53
C VAL A 178 0.48 -4.48 3.56
N ALA A 179 -0.08 -3.88 4.62
CA ALA A 179 0.68 -3.26 5.69
C ALA A 179 -0.17 -3.05 6.95
N PHE A 180 0.51 -2.81 8.06
CA PHE A 180 -0.07 -2.20 9.25
C PHE A 180 0.33 -0.73 9.36
N LYS A 181 -0.49 0.07 10.02
CA LYS A 181 -0.22 1.48 10.38
C LYS A 181 -0.38 1.65 11.89
N SER A 182 0.58 2.31 12.50
CA SER A 182 0.49 2.80 13.87
C SER A 182 0.37 4.33 13.89
N VAL A 183 -0.56 4.81 14.72
CA VAL A 183 -0.71 6.22 15.10
C VAL A 183 -0.32 6.47 16.56
N VAL A 184 0.58 5.66 17.11
CA VAL A 184 1.04 5.80 18.50
C VAL A 184 1.61 7.19 18.81
N CYS A 185 2.12 7.93 17.80
CA CYS A 185 2.56 9.32 17.95
C CYS A 185 1.44 10.28 18.38
N TYR A 186 0.19 10.05 17.96
CA TYR A 186 -1.01 10.78 18.40
C TYR A 186 -1.52 10.32 19.76
N ARG A 187 -0.95 9.24 20.32
CA ARG A 187 -1.40 8.66 21.58
C ARG A 187 -0.42 8.95 22.69
N THR A 188 0.69 8.23 22.70
CA THR A 188 1.65 8.23 23.81
C THR A 188 3.08 8.47 23.34
N GLY A 189 3.24 8.90 22.09
CA GLY A 189 4.53 9.23 21.50
C GLY A 189 5.25 8.03 20.88
N LEU A 190 6.29 8.33 20.12
CA LEU A 190 7.09 7.34 19.38
C LEU A 190 8.13 6.60 20.23
N ASP A 191 8.27 6.93 21.52
CA ASP A 191 9.21 6.28 22.45
C ASP A 191 8.67 4.94 22.96
N VAL A 192 8.35 4.02 22.05
CA VAL A 192 7.75 2.71 22.34
C VAL A 192 8.75 1.80 23.05
N SER A 193 8.37 1.23 24.21
CA SER A 193 9.23 0.30 24.93
C SER A 193 9.44 -1.00 24.14
N THR A 194 10.68 -1.48 24.14
CA THR A 194 11.06 -2.75 23.48
C THR A 194 10.82 -3.97 24.36
N LYS A 195 10.61 -3.77 25.67
CA LYS A 195 10.43 -4.85 26.67
C LYS A 195 9.20 -4.57 27.50
N GLU A 196 8.64 -5.62 28.07
CA GLU A 196 7.58 -5.54 29.08
C GLU A 196 8.16 -4.95 30.38
N PRO A 197 7.71 -3.77 30.83
CA PRO A 197 8.06 -3.27 32.16
C PRO A 197 7.55 -4.21 33.26
N ALA A 198 8.22 -4.23 34.42
CA ALA A 198 7.87 -5.12 35.53
C ALA A 198 6.45 -4.88 36.09
N ASP A 199 5.92 -3.67 35.93
CA ASP A 199 4.59 -3.24 36.38
C ASP A 199 3.58 -3.08 35.22
N GLU A 200 3.91 -3.54 34.00
CA GLU A 200 3.08 -3.40 32.79
C GLU A 200 1.67 -3.96 33.02
N GLU A 201 1.58 -5.17 33.56
CA GLU A 201 0.31 -5.86 33.75
C GLU A 201 -0.57 -5.18 34.79
N GLN A 202 0.00 -4.80 35.94
CA GLN A 202 -0.75 -4.15 37.01
C GLN A 202 -1.22 -2.74 36.62
N SER A 203 -0.34 -1.94 35.98
CA SER A 203 -0.69 -0.60 35.51
C SER A 203 -1.75 -0.65 34.40
N THR A 204 -1.59 -1.57 33.45
CA THR A 204 -2.56 -1.78 32.36
C THR A 204 -3.90 -2.27 32.89
N PHE A 205 -3.91 -3.20 33.84
CA PHE A 205 -5.14 -3.66 34.48
C PHE A 205 -5.91 -2.49 35.11
N LYS A 206 -5.24 -1.65 35.89
CA LYS A 206 -5.85 -0.46 36.49
C LYS A 206 -6.39 0.51 35.44
N TYR A 207 -5.62 0.79 34.39
CA TYR A 207 -6.08 1.64 33.30
C TYR A 207 -7.33 1.08 32.60
N LEU A 208 -7.42 -0.23 32.42
CA LEU A 208 -8.59 -0.87 31.82
C LEU A 208 -9.81 -0.80 32.73
N GLN A 209 -9.64 -0.80 34.06
CA GLN A 209 -10.72 -0.50 35.01
C GLN A 209 -11.25 0.93 34.84
N ASP A 210 -10.35 1.91 34.78
CA ASP A 210 -10.73 3.31 34.57
C ASP A 210 -11.38 3.52 33.20
N THR A 211 -10.86 2.87 32.16
CA THR A 211 -11.40 2.90 30.80
C THR A 211 -12.79 2.27 30.74
N TYR A 212 -13.03 1.16 31.44
CA TYR A 212 -14.34 0.53 31.52
C TYR A 212 -15.40 1.49 32.09
N ILE A 213 -15.08 2.19 33.18
CA ILE A 213 -15.99 3.16 33.82
C ILE A 213 -16.35 4.29 32.84
N LYS A 214 -15.35 4.82 32.12
CA LYS A 214 -15.58 5.86 31.10
C LYS A 214 -16.38 5.33 29.92
N TYR A 215 -16.07 4.12 29.44
CA TYR A 215 -16.75 3.49 28.32
C TYR A 215 -18.25 3.26 28.60
N GLN A 216 -18.61 2.81 29.81
CA GLN A 216 -20.00 2.65 30.22
C GLN A 216 -20.79 3.97 30.20
N LYS A 217 -20.11 5.10 30.40
CA LYS A 217 -20.72 6.42 30.41
C LYS A 217 -20.83 7.03 29.01
N ASP A 218 -19.73 6.98 28.26
CA ASP A 218 -19.55 7.79 27.06
C ASP A 218 -19.64 6.95 25.76
N GLY A 219 -19.59 5.61 25.85
CA GLY A 219 -19.63 4.71 24.70
C GLY A 219 -18.37 4.74 23.82
N VAL A 220 -17.32 5.44 24.25
CA VAL A 220 -16.08 5.65 23.50
C VAL A 220 -14.91 4.97 24.22
N VAL A 221 -14.10 4.24 23.44
CA VAL A 221 -12.80 3.72 23.87
C VAL A 221 -11.74 4.39 23.01
N ARG A 222 -10.76 5.01 23.65
CA ARG A 222 -9.57 5.57 22.99
C ARG A 222 -8.33 5.10 23.73
N LEU A 223 -7.41 4.44 23.03
CA LEU A 223 -6.12 4.05 23.61
C LEU A 223 -5.23 5.25 23.90
N GLN A 224 -4.99 5.52 25.18
CA GLN A 224 -4.13 6.62 25.65
C GLN A 224 -3.28 6.21 26.87
N HIS A 225 -2.95 4.93 26.98
CA HIS A 225 -2.10 4.39 28.05
C HIS A 225 -0.82 3.82 27.46
N LYS A 226 0.33 4.35 27.91
CA LYS A 226 1.64 4.07 27.32
C LYS A 226 1.96 2.56 27.30
N PRO A 227 1.90 1.83 28.43
CA PRO A 227 2.07 0.37 28.43
C PRO A 227 1.17 -0.37 27.44
N LEU A 228 -0.09 0.05 27.32
CA LEU A 228 -1.05 -0.64 26.46
C LEU A 228 -0.78 -0.36 24.97
N ASN A 229 -0.48 0.89 24.61
CA ASN A 229 -0.06 1.25 23.25
C ASN A 229 1.22 0.51 22.86
N ASP A 230 2.17 0.38 23.79
CA ASP A 230 3.42 -0.34 23.53
C ASP A 230 3.18 -1.83 23.26
N ILE A 231 2.27 -2.47 24.02
CA ILE A 231 1.83 -3.84 23.74
C ILE A 231 1.28 -3.95 22.31
N VAL A 232 0.39 -3.04 21.91
CA VAL A 232 -0.23 -3.04 20.57
C VAL A 232 0.83 -2.94 19.48
N VAL A 233 1.78 -2.02 19.61
CA VAL A 233 2.85 -1.81 18.63
C VAL A 233 3.80 -3.02 18.57
N ARG A 234 4.21 -3.57 19.72
CA ARG A 234 5.09 -4.75 19.76
C ARG A 234 4.44 -5.96 19.08
N LEU A 235 3.18 -6.27 19.41
CA LEU A 235 2.45 -7.37 18.77
C LEU A 235 2.32 -7.19 17.26
N ALA A 236 2.02 -5.96 16.81
CA ALA A 236 1.94 -5.66 15.38
C ALA A 236 3.28 -5.87 14.67
N LEU A 237 4.39 -5.43 15.26
CA LEU A 237 5.73 -5.60 14.71
C LEU A 237 6.16 -7.07 14.63
N GLU A 238 5.85 -7.88 15.64
CA GLU A 238 6.11 -9.32 15.66
C GLU A 238 5.35 -10.03 14.52
N ILE A 239 4.04 -9.78 14.42
CA ILE A 239 3.18 -10.39 13.40
C ILE A 239 3.62 -9.95 12.00
N ALA A 240 3.77 -8.64 11.77
CA ALA A 240 4.16 -8.09 10.48
C ALA A 240 5.51 -8.64 10.00
N GLY A 241 6.48 -8.78 10.91
CA GLY A 241 7.77 -9.41 10.60
C GLY A 241 7.64 -10.88 10.19
N SER A 242 6.74 -11.64 10.84
CA SER A 242 6.52 -13.06 10.54
C SER A 242 5.86 -13.31 9.17
N VAL A 243 5.03 -12.38 8.71
CA VAL A 243 4.32 -12.46 7.41
C VAL A 243 4.91 -11.55 6.34
N ASN A 244 6.02 -10.87 6.62
CA ASN A 244 6.76 -10.00 5.70
C ASN A 244 5.90 -8.87 5.08
N ILE A 245 5.06 -8.22 5.89
CA ILE A 245 4.43 -6.93 5.56
C ILE A 245 5.09 -5.80 6.36
N PRO A 246 5.18 -4.57 5.82
CA PRO A 246 5.71 -3.44 6.56
C PRO A 246 4.74 -2.91 7.63
N VAL A 247 5.29 -2.21 8.62
CA VAL A 247 4.55 -1.37 9.57
C VAL A 247 4.89 0.09 9.32
N GLN A 248 3.88 0.88 9.01
CA GLN A 248 3.98 2.32 8.84
C GLN A 248 3.78 3.01 10.18
N PHE A 249 4.59 4.03 10.46
CA PHE A 249 4.43 4.90 11.61
C PHE A 249 4.15 6.31 11.13
N HIS A 250 3.09 6.90 11.65
CA HIS A 250 2.93 8.34 11.56
C HIS A 250 4.06 9.03 12.32
N THR A 251 4.71 10.03 11.72
CA THR A 251 5.83 10.75 12.35
C THR A 251 5.79 12.23 11.99
N GLY A 252 6.16 13.10 12.93
CA GLY A 252 6.24 14.54 12.68
C GLY A 252 4.89 15.26 12.70
N LEU A 253 4.52 15.83 11.55
CA LEU A 253 3.39 16.72 11.30
C LEU A 253 2.06 16.08 11.73
N GLY A 254 1.10 16.88 12.18
CA GLY A 254 -0.21 16.42 12.60
C GLY A 254 -1.05 17.54 13.20
N ASP A 255 -2.22 17.19 13.72
CA ASP A 255 -3.17 18.09 14.38
C ASP A 255 -2.71 18.53 15.79
N ASN A 256 -3.61 19.17 16.55
CA ASN A 256 -3.34 19.65 17.91
C ASN A 256 -3.55 18.60 19.02
N ASP A 257 -3.99 17.38 18.70
CA ASP A 257 -4.00 16.23 19.62
C ASP A 257 -2.62 15.57 19.68
N LEU A 258 -1.82 15.72 18.62
CA LEU A 258 -0.44 15.25 18.57
C LEU A 258 0.49 16.07 19.47
N SER A 259 1.38 15.39 20.20
CA SER A 259 2.50 16.03 20.87
C SER A 259 3.73 16.08 19.97
N LEU A 260 4.06 17.28 19.46
CA LEU A 260 5.27 17.48 18.65
C LEU A 260 6.54 16.98 19.37
N LEU A 261 6.62 17.18 20.70
CA LEU A 261 7.76 16.74 21.51
C LEU A 261 8.06 15.23 21.36
N TYR A 262 7.02 14.41 21.15
CA TYR A 262 7.12 12.96 21.11
C TYR A 262 6.85 12.38 19.71
N SER A 263 6.83 13.21 18.67
CA SER A 263 6.60 12.78 17.28
C SER A 263 7.89 12.68 16.43
N SER A 264 9.06 12.89 17.03
CA SER A 264 10.36 12.64 16.38
C SER A 264 10.57 11.13 16.12
N PRO A 265 10.96 10.75 14.89
CA PRO A 265 11.26 9.36 14.55
C PRO A 265 12.51 8.83 15.28
N ALA A 266 13.36 9.69 15.85
CA ALA A 266 14.56 9.27 16.58
C ALA A 266 14.22 8.38 17.79
N HIS A 267 13.05 8.60 18.40
CA HIS A 267 12.53 7.76 19.49
C HIS A 267 12.30 6.30 19.07
N LEU A 268 12.05 6.02 17.79
CA LEU A 268 11.88 4.64 17.30
C LEU A 268 13.20 3.87 17.21
N GLN A 269 14.36 4.51 17.40
CA GLN A 269 15.65 3.84 17.20
C GLN A 269 15.84 2.54 18.03
N PRO A 270 15.49 2.47 19.32
CA PRO A 270 15.54 1.21 20.07
C PRO A 270 14.60 0.15 19.50
N LEU A 271 13.40 0.56 19.06
CA LEU A 271 12.40 -0.32 18.46
C LEU A 271 12.88 -0.89 17.12
N ILE A 272 13.41 -0.04 16.24
CA ILE A 272 14.00 -0.44 14.96
C ILE A 272 15.08 -1.52 15.16
N LYS A 273 15.95 -1.36 16.16
CA LYS A 273 16.98 -2.35 16.50
C LYS A 273 16.41 -3.67 17.03
N ALA A 274 15.31 -3.62 17.76
CA ALA A 274 14.69 -4.81 18.35
C ALA A 274 13.94 -5.68 17.32
N TYR A 275 13.50 -5.10 16.20
CA TYR A 275 12.74 -5.79 15.15
C TYR A 275 13.43 -5.73 13.77
N PRO A 276 14.66 -6.25 13.62
CA PRO A 276 15.43 -6.15 12.36
C PRO A 276 14.76 -6.87 11.16
N GLN A 277 13.89 -7.86 11.42
CA GLN A 277 13.12 -8.59 10.42
C GLN A 277 11.89 -7.83 9.91
N THR A 278 11.42 -6.82 10.65
CA THR A 278 10.21 -6.08 10.32
C THR A 278 10.58 -4.79 9.59
N LYS A 279 9.98 -4.58 8.42
CA LYS A 279 10.20 -3.36 7.64
C LYS A 279 9.36 -2.23 8.24
N ILE A 280 9.99 -1.09 8.50
CA ILE A 280 9.38 0.09 9.14
C ILE A 280 9.36 1.22 8.11
N VAL A 281 8.21 1.85 7.95
CA VAL A 281 8.05 3.03 7.09
C VAL A 281 7.78 4.25 7.97
N LEU A 282 8.65 5.25 7.88
CA LEU A 282 8.43 6.56 8.50
C LEU A 282 7.63 7.40 7.51
N LEU A 283 6.40 7.78 7.89
CA LEU A 283 5.53 8.55 7.02
C LEU A 283 5.77 10.06 7.14
N HIS A 284 5.32 10.79 6.12
CA HIS A 284 5.11 12.24 6.17
C HIS A 284 6.39 13.08 6.15
N ALA A 285 7.44 12.55 5.51
CA ALA A 285 8.81 13.05 5.56
C ALA A 285 9.36 13.20 6.99
N SER A 286 8.66 12.63 7.98
CA SER A 286 8.81 12.95 9.41
C SER A 286 8.88 14.44 9.73
N TYR A 287 8.31 15.34 8.92
CA TYR A 287 8.51 16.79 9.06
C TYR A 287 8.05 17.28 10.46
N PRO A 288 8.83 18.07 11.21
CA PRO A 288 10.06 18.78 10.84
C PRO A 288 11.38 18.01 11.05
N TYR A 289 11.31 16.72 11.37
CA TYR A 289 12.43 15.83 11.72
C TYR A 289 13.02 15.07 10.52
N THR A 290 12.85 15.57 9.30
CA THR A 290 13.24 14.88 8.06
C THR A 290 14.70 14.42 8.04
N LYS A 291 15.62 15.19 8.62
CA LYS A 291 17.04 14.81 8.74
C LYS A 291 17.26 13.60 9.64
N GLU A 292 16.51 13.50 10.73
CA GLU A 292 16.58 12.35 11.65
C GLU A 292 16.07 11.09 10.94
N ALA A 293 14.97 11.21 10.20
CA ALA A 293 14.44 10.12 9.38
C ALA A 293 15.45 9.66 8.31
N GLY A 294 16.05 10.60 7.58
CA GLY A 294 17.13 10.31 6.62
C GLY A 294 18.30 9.56 7.27
N TYR A 295 18.74 9.98 8.45
CA TYR A 295 19.79 9.27 9.20
C TYR A 295 19.38 7.83 9.54
N LEU A 296 18.16 7.61 10.05
CA LEU A 296 17.69 6.27 10.39
C LEU A 296 17.65 5.35 9.16
N THR A 297 17.17 5.83 8.01
CA THR A 297 17.16 5.03 6.78
C THR A 297 18.56 4.69 6.26
N ALA A 298 19.54 5.57 6.47
CA ALA A 298 20.92 5.36 6.04
C ALA A 298 21.63 4.27 6.85
N VAL A 299 21.30 4.13 8.15
CA VAL A 299 22.00 3.21 9.06
C VAL A 299 21.24 1.93 9.39
N TYR A 300 19.93 1.85 9.13
CA TYR A 300 19.11 0.64 9.34
C TYR A 300 18.54 0.09 8.04
N SER A 301 18.83 -1.17 7.72
CA SER A 301 18.42 -1.83 6.47
C SER A 301 16.90 -1.96 6.32
N ASN A 302 16.17 -2.05 7.44
CA ASN A 302 14.73 -2.27 7.50
C ASN A 302 13.90 -0.98 7.60
N VAL A 303 14.49 0.20 7.53
CA VAL A 303 13.77 1.49 7.64
C VAL A 303 13.65 2.17 6.28
N PHE A 304 12.45 2.63 5.95
CA PHE A 304 12.08 3.35 4.73
C PHE A 304 11.50 4.72 5.08
N LEU A 305 11.59 5.68 4.17
CA LEU A 305 11.07 7.03 4.36
C LEU A 305 10.11 7.38 3.24
N ASP A 306 8.87 7.64 3.61
CA ASP A 306 7.88 8.29 2.78
C ASP A 306 8.01 9.82 2.88
N PHE A 307 7.57 10.54 1.84
CA PHE A 307 7.59 12.01 1.81
C PHE A 307 6.23 12.67 1.52
N GLY A 308 5.11 11.99 1.81
CA GLY A 308 3.75 12.54 1.69
C GLY A 308 3.37 13.56 2.79
N GLU A 309 2.08 13.90 2.90
CA GLU A 309 1.42 14.86 3.81
C GLU A 309 1.91 16.33 3.74
N ILE A 310 3.22 16.57 3.59
CA ILE A 310 3.80 17.91 3.40
C ILE A 310 3.25 18.61 2.15
N PHE A 311 2.60 17.85 1.27
CA PHE A 311 1.84 18.32 0.13
C PHE A 311 0.33 18.19 0.41
N PRO A 312 -0.44 19.27 0.45
CA PRO A 312 -0.06 20.66 0.21
C PRO A 312 0.29 21.46 1.47
N ALA A 313 0.42 20.83 2.65
CA ALA A 313 0.51 21.52 3.94
C ALA A 313 1.70 22.49 4.10
N VAL A 314 2.82 22.25 3.40
CA VAL A 314 4.03 23.09 3.45
C VAL A 314 4.11 23.99 2.21
N SER A 315 4.64 25.21 2.36
CA SER A 315 4.87 26.12 1.23
C SER A 315 5.77 25.49 0.14
N GLY A 316 5.65 25.90 -1.12
CA GLY A 316 6.46 25.35 -2.22
C GLY A 316 7.98 25.40 -2.00
N PRO A 317 8.57 26.52 -1.54
CA PRO A 317 9.99 26.54 -1.15
C PRO A 317 10.32 25.56 -0.02
N GLY A 318 9.43 25.44 0.98
CA GLY A 318 9.60 24.49 2.08
C GLY A 318 9.58 23.04 1.60
N GLN A 319 8.66 22.67 0.71
CA GLN A 319 8.61 21.35 0.10
C GLN A 319 9.91 20.99 -0.62
N ARG A 320 10.45 21.89 -1.45
CA ARG A 320 11.76 21.67 -2.11
C ARG A 320 12.89 21.50 -1.10
N ALA A 321 12.89 22.28 -0.01
CA ALA A 321 13.88 22.14 1.05
C ALA A 321 13.78 20.79 1.78
N ILE A 322 12.57 20.27 1.99
CA ILE A 322 12.32 18.96 2.60
C ILE A 322 12.75 17.84 1.65
N ILE A 323 12.39 17.91 0.37
CA ILE A 323 12.84 16.94 -0.66
C ILE A 323 14.38 16.92 -0.75
N ARG A 324 15.03 18.09 -0.68
CA ARG A 324 16.50 18.17 -0.61
C ARG A 324 17.04 17.40 0.60
N GLN A 325 16.48 17.62 1.79
CA GLN A 325 16.90 16.88 3.00
C GLN A 325 16.68 15.37 2.89
N ILE A 326 15.62 14.92 2.20
CA ILE A 326 15.39 13.50 1.95
C ILE A 326 16.53 12.92 1.11
N VAL A 327 16.83 13.52 -0.05
CA VAL A 327 17.86 13.00 -0.96
C VAL A 327 19.29 13.24 -0.47
N ASP A 328 19.51 14.13 0.50
CA ASP A 328 20.84 14.37 1.10
C ASP A 328 21.40 13.13 1.81
N LEU A 329 20.54 12.28 2.37
CA LEU A 329 20.99 11.15 3.21
C LEU A 329 20.23 9.84 3.01
N THR A 330 18.97 9.88 2.59
CA THR A 330 18.15 8.67 2.43
C THR A 330 18.63 7.85 1.23
N PRO A 331 18.93 6.55 1.38
CA PRO A 331 19.21 5.69 0.23
C PRO A 331 18.04 5.72 -0.76
N THR A 332 18.31 5.96 -2.04
CA THR A 332 17.26 6.21 -3.05
C THR A 332 16.37 4.99 -3.32
N ASN A 333 16.79 3.79 -2.92
CA ASN A 333 16.00 2.56 -2.93
C ASN A 333 15.11 2.38 -1.69
N LYS A 334 15.05 3.38 -0.80
CA LYS A 334 14.23 3.41 0.42
C LYS A 334 13.30 4.62 0.50
N ILE A 335 13.33 5.50 -0.50
CA ILE A 335 12.41 6.64 -0.63
C ILE A 335 11.09 6.11 -1.19
N LEU A 336 9.98 6.46 -0.56
CA LEU A 336 8.63 6.12 -0.98
C LEU A 336 7.80 7.41 -1.12
N TRP A 337 6.70 7.36 -1.85
CA TRP A 337 5.80 8.49 -2.00
C TRP A 337 4.37 8.12 -1.63
N SER A 338 3.68 9.08 -1.00
CA SER A 338 2.24 9.10 -0.79
C SER A 338 1.66 10.49 -1.00
N THR A 339 0.34 10.54 -1.19
CA THR A 339 -0.42 11.79 -1.07
C THR A 339 -0.79 12.10 0.38
N ASP A 340 -0.95 11.07 1.21
CA ASP A 340 -1.71 11.16 2.48
C ASP A 340 -3.13 11.74 2.28
N GLY A 341 -3.67 11.58 1.07
CA GLY A 341 -4.91 12.19 0.66
C GLY A 341 -6.06 11.62 1.47
N HIS A 342 -6.84 12.49 2.11
CA HIS A 342 -8.00 12.10 2.89
C HIS A 342 -9.22 12.95 2.54
N TRP A 343 -10.41 12.33 2.60
CA TRP A 343 -11.75 12.89 2.35
C TRP A 343 -12.05 13.45 0.95
N PHE A 344 -11.17 14.30 0.41
CA PHE A 344 -11.39 15.10 -0.78
C PHE A 344 -10.49 14.66 -1.92
N PRO A 345 -10.98 14.49 -3.15
CA PRO A 345 -10.12 14.10 -4.28
C PRO A 345 -9.08 15.20 -4.61
N GLU A 346 -9.33 16.45 -4.22
CA GLU A 346 -8.37 17.53 -4.36
C GLU A 346 -7.06 17.31 -3.58
N THR A 347 -7.08 16.58 -2.45
CA THR A 347 -5.85 16.29 -1.68
C THR A 347 -4.92 15.35 -2.44
N TYR A 348 -5.47 14.34 -3.11
CA TYR A 348 -4.71 13.46 -4.01
C TYR A 348 -4.09 14.22 -5.18
N TYR A 349 -4.87 15.10 -5.81
CA TYR A 349 -4.39 15.92 -6.91
C TYR A 349 -3.23 16.83 -6.47
N LEU A 350 -3.44 17.63 -5.43
CA LEU A 350 -2.45 18.57 -4.90
C LEU A 350 -1.20 17.82 -4.41
N GLY A 351 -1.40 16.74 -3.65
CA GLY A 351 -0.33 15.85 -3.18
C GLY A 351 0.57 15.39 -4.32
N THR A 352 -0.04 14.94 -5.41
CA THR A 352 0.68 14.42 -6.57
C THR A 352 1.40 15.49 -7.37
N ILE A 353 0.71 16.54 -7.81
CA ILE A 353 1.33 17.53 -8.69
C ILE A 353 2.43 18.31 -7.98
N GLN A 354 2.28 18.56 -6.68
CA GLN A 354 3.27 19.31 -5.91
C GLN A 354 4.50 18.45 -5.59
N ALA A 355 4.31 17.16 -5.27
CA ALA A 355 5.40 16.21 -5.09
C ALA A 355 6.24 16.05 -6.37
N ARG A 356 5.58 15.86 -7.52
CA ARG A 356 6.25 15.76 -8.82
C ARG A 356 7.03 17.05 -9.13
N GLN A 357 6.42 18.22 -8.94
CA GLN A 357 7.14 19.49 -9.14
C GLN A 357 8.36 19.62 -8.23
N ALA A 358 8.25 19.30 -6.94
CA ALA A 358 9.35 19.40 -6.00
C ALA A 358 10.50 18.42 -6.33
N LEU A 359 10.17 17.18 -6.73
CA LEU A 359 11.14 16.21 -7.24
C LEU A 359 11.87 16.72 -8.49
N TYR A 360 11.14 17.24 -9.47
CA TYR A 360 11.72 17.76 -10.70
C TYR A 360 12.68 18.92 -10.40
N ASP A 361 12.26 19.89 -9.60
CA ASP A 361 13.06 21.06 -9.26
C ASP A 361 14.37 20.64 -8.57
N VAL A 362 14.28 19.82 -7.51
CA VAL A 362 15.46 19.41 -6.73
C VAL A 362 16.40 18.52 -7.54
N LEU A 363 15.89 17.53 -8.27
CA LEU A 363 16.74 16.63 -9.05
C LEU A 363 17.36 17.33 -10.26
N SER A 364 16.63 18.26 -10.89
CA SER A 364 17.19 19.07 -11.98
C SER A 364 18.36 19.92 -11.50
N ASP A 365 18.24 20.55 -10.32
CA ASP A 365 19.32 21.33 -9.72
C ASP A 365 20.57 20.47 -9.44
N ILE A 366 20.38 19.25 -8.94
CA ILE A 366 21.49 18.30 -8.65
C ILE A 366 22.13 17.77 -9.95
N VAL A 367 21.36 17.56 -11.01
CA VAL A 367 21.91 17.18 -12.32
C VAL A 367 22.72 18.33 -12.91
N GLN A 368 22.21 19.56 -12.79
CA GLN A 368 22.89 20.75 -13.30
C GLN A 368 24.17 21.09 -12.52
N SER A 369 24.25 20.73 -11.23
CA SER A 369 25.50 20.84 -10.45
C SER A 369 26.53 19.76 -10.79
N GLY A 370 26.17 18.76 -11.59
CA GLY A 370 27.06 17.66 -12.00
C GLY A 370 27.20 16.54 -10.95
N GLU A 371 26.37 16.55 -9.90
CA GLU A 371 26.36 15.52 -8.86
C GLU A 371 25.61 14.26 -9.27
N LEU A 372 24.65 14.39 -10.20
CA LEU A 372 23.92 13.28 -10.82
C LEU A 372 23.90 13.40 -12.35
N THR A 373 23.86 12.26 -13.02
CA THR A 373 23.45 12.21 -14.44
C THR A 373 21.93 12.27 -14.54
N GLU A 374 21.40 12.74 -15.67
CA GLU A 374 19.95 12.76 -15.94
C GLU A 374 19.34 11.35 -15.81
N LEU A 375 20.04 10.31 -16.28
CA LEU A 375 19.59 8.92 -16.17
C LEU A 375 19.48 8.44 -14.71
N GLN A 376 20.42 8.85 -13.85
CA GLN A 376 20.34 8.53 -12.41
C GLN A 376 19.16 9.24 -11.76
N ALA A 377 18.92 10.52 -12.09
CA ALA A 377 17.76 11.27 -11.59
C ALA A 377 16.44 10.62 -12.03
N ILE A 378 16.33 10.21 -13.30
CA ILE A 378 15.20 9.42 -13.81
C ILE A 378 14.99 8.18 -12.95
N LYS A 379 16.07 7.42 -12.66
CA LYS A 379 15.92 6.19 -11.88
C LYS A 379 15.47 6.42 -10.44
N ILE A 380 15.91 7.53 -9.81
CA ILE A 380 15.45 7.93 -8.49
C ILE A 380 13.94 8.19 -8.50
N VAL A 381 13.44 8.90 -9.51
CA VAL A 381 12.00 9.20 -9.68
C VAL A 381 11.20 7.91 -9.86
N GLU A 382 11.61 7.03 -10.76
CA GLU A 382 10.91 5.75 -10.99
C GLU A 382 10.85 4.90 -9.70
N ASN A 383 11.94 4.89 -8.93
CA ASN A 383 12.02 4.14 -7.69
C ASN A 383 11.14 4.75 -6.60
N ALA A 384 11.21 6.06 -6.40
CA ALA A 384 10.47 6.77 -5.36
C ALA A 384 8.96 6.72 -5.60
N LEU A 385 8.52 6.89 -6.86
CA LEU A 385 7.10 6.90 -7.19
C LEU A 385 6.50 5.50 -7.33
N PHE A 386 7.28 4.48 -7.74
CA PHE A 386 6.72 3.17 -8.08
C PHE A 386 7.51 2.00 -7.53
N HIS A 387 8.77 1.79 -7.96
CA HIS A 387 9.41 0.49 -7.77
C HIS A 387 9.70 0.14 -6.30
N ASN A 388 10.04 1.12 -5.47
CA ASN A 388 10.31 0.87 -4.06
C ASN A 388 9.04 0.41 -3.34
N SER A 389 7.90 1.09 -3.54
CA SER A 389 6.60 0.68 -2.99
C SER A 389 6.16 -0.68 -3.56
N ASN A 390 6.26 -0.88 -4.87
CA ASN A 390 5.89 -2.13 -5.51
C ASN A 390 6.60 -3.35 -4.91
N GLY A 391 7.91 -3.20 -4.63
CA GLY A 391 8.72 -4.24 -3.98
C GLY A 391 8.47 -4.36 -2.48
N LEU A 392 8.37 -3.24 -1.77
CA LEU A 392 8.21 -3.21 -0.31
C LEU A 392 6.89 -3.86 0.14
N TYR A 393 5.79 -3.53 -0.53
CA TYR A 393 4.44 -4.01 -0.22
C TYR A 393 4.05 -5.28 -1.01
N ASN A 394 5.00 -5.91 -1.72
CA ASN A 394 4.80 -7.14 -2.51
C ASN A 394 3.64 -7.06 -3.52
N LEU A 395 3.39 -5.89 -4.12
CA LEU A 395 2.21 -5.65 -4.96
C LEU A 395 2.28 -6.40 -6.30
N GLY A 396 3.49 -6.66 -6.79
CA GLY A 396 3.68 -7.40 -8.04
C GLY A 396 3.09 -6.68 -9.26
N LEU A 397 3.06 -5.36 -9.26
CA LEU A 397 2.60 -4.56 -10.39
C LEU A 397 3.68 -4.48 -11.47
N ALA A 398 3.26 -4.54 -12.72
CA ALA A 398 4.11 -4.34 -13.88
C ALA A 398 3.56 -3.15 -14.66
N TYR A 399 4.42 -2.19 -14.98
CA TYR A 399 4.04 -1.03 -15.78
C TYR A 399 5.01 -0.84 -16.96
N PRO A 400 4.50 -0.58 -18.17
CA PRO A 400 5.34 -0.34 -19.34
C PRO A 400 6.09 0.99 -19.20
N SER A 401 7.38 1.01 -19.55
CA SER A 401 8.17 2.25 -19.53
C SER A 401 7.69 3.30 -20.55
N ASP A 402 6.94 2.88 -21.57
CA ASP A 402 6.32 3.76 -22.56
C ASP A 402 4.83 3.44 -22.73
N PRO A 403 3.92 4.31 -22.24
CA PRO A 403 2.47 4.13 -22.37
C PRO A 403 1.94 4.19 -23.81
N SER A 404 2.72 4.72 -24.75
CA SER A 404 2.34 4.78 -26.17
C SER A 404 2.56 3.46 -26.90
N THR A 405 3.33 2.55 -26.28
CA THR A 405 3.60 1.22 -26.83
C THR A 405 2.63 0.20 -26.24
N SER A 406 2.02 -0.60 -27.10
CA SER A 406 1.21 -1.77 -26.70
C SER A 406 1.97 -3.08 -26.93
N ASP A 407 3.28 -2.97 -27.13
CA ASP A 407 4.12 -4.11 -27.48
C ASP A 407 4.16 -5.09 -26.30
N PRO A 408 3.80 -6.37 -26.51
CA PRO A 408 3.86 -7.36 -25.45
C PRO A 408 5.31 -7.58 -25.01
N VAL A 409 5.65 -7.11 -23.80
CA VAL A 409 7.00 -7.24 -23.23
C VAL A 409 7.21 -8.55 -22.46
N GLY A 410 6.16 -9.34 -22.26
CA GLY A 410 6.22 -10.66 -21.65
C GLY A 410 4.98 -11.49 -21.95
N VAL A 411 5.14 -12.82 -21.89
CA VAL A 411 4.09 -13.79 -22.17
C VAL A 411 4.21 -14.97 -21.22
N ILE A 412 3.06 -15.47 -20.77
CA ILE A 412 2.93 -16.75 -20.08
C ILE A 412 1.95 -17.63 -20.85
N VAL A 413 2.32 -18.89 -21.04
CA VAL A 413 1.45 -19.91 -21.63
C VAL A 413 1.22 -20.96 -20.56
N CYS A 414 -0.04 -21.14 -20.19
CA CYS A 414 -0.44 -22.10 -19.20
C CYS A 414 -1.78 -22.76 -19.57
N LYS A 415 -2.04 -23.92 -18.98
CA LYS A 415 -3.34 -24.61 -19.09
C LYS A 415 -3.75 -25.16 -17.75
N GLN A 416 -5.03 -25.42 -17.58
CA GLN A 416 -5.58 -26.16 -16.46
C GLN A 416 -6.50 -27.24 -17.00
N ALA A 417 -6.34 -28.47 -16.52
CA ALA A 417 -7.14 -29.60 -16.95
C ALA A 417 -7.14 -30.70 -15.90
N MET A 418 -8.16 -31.55 -15.95
CA MET A 418 -8.17 -32.80 -15.20
C MET A 418 -7.05 -33.70 -15.68
N HIS A 419 -6.10 -33.99 -14.80
CA HIS A 419 -4.99 -34.86 -15.10
C HIS A 419 -5.32 -36.31 -14.68
N ARG A 420 -5.46 -37.20 -15.67
CA ARG A 420 -5.85 -38.61 -15.48
C ARG A 420 -7.15 -38.78 -14.70
N ASP A 421 -8.09 -37.85 -14.86
CA ASP A 421 -9.39 -37.80 -14.18
C ASP A 421 -9.32 -37.86 -12.65
N ARG A 422 -8.18 -37.46 -12.06
CA ARG A 422 -7.93 -37.58 -10.61
C ARG A 422 -7.64 -36.26 -9.91
N ALA A 423 -7.01 -35.31 -10.58
CA ALA A 423 -6.64 -34.03 -9.97
C ALA A 423 -6.75 -32.90 -11.00
N ASN A 424 -7.37 -31.79 -10.60
CA ASN A 424 -7.43 -30.56 -11.38
C ASN A 424 -6.06 -29.87 -11.34
N ARG A 425 -5.29 -30.00 -12.42
CA ARG A 425 -3.88 -29.61 -12.45
C ARG A 425 -3.64 -28.43 -13.39
N GLY A 426 -2.99 -27.40 -12.85
CA GLY A 426 -2.40 -26.31 -13.61
C GLY A 426 -1.03 -26.70 -14.18
N TYR A 427 -0.74 -26.24 -15.39
CA TYR A 427 0.54 -26.44 -16.05
C TYR A 427 1.05 -25.14 -16.66
N ILE A 428 2.24 -24.69 -16.25
CA ILE A 428 2.91 -23.55 -16.89
C ILE A 428 3.91 -24.10 -17.90
N ALA A 429 3.61 -23.90 -19.18
CA ALA A 429 4.39 -24.42 -20.30
C ALA A 429 5.51 -23.47 -20.73
N MET A 430 5.25 -22.16 -20.72
CA MET A 430 6.21 -21.16 -21.17
C MET A 430 6.06 -19.87 -20.38
N LEU A 431 7.20 -19.25 -20.05
CA LEU A 431 7.29 -17.91 -19.52
C LEU A 431 8.44 -17.19 -20.20
N SER A 432 8.17 -16.03 -20.80
CA SER A 432 9.20 -15.20 -21.42
C SER A 432 8.97 -13.74 -21.13
N VAL A 433 10.05 -13.01 -20.89
CA VAL A 433 10.07 -11.56 -20.74
C VAL A 433 11.20 -11.02 -21.61
N SER A 434 10.90 -9.98 -22.40
CA SER A 434 11.86 -9.26 -23.22
C SER A 434 13.05 -8.82 -22.38
N LYS A 435 14.26 -8.96 -22.92
CA LYS A 435 15.52 -8.83 -22.17
C LYS A 435 15.65 -7.47 -21.46
N GLU A 436 15.19 -6.41 -22.09
CA GLU A 436 15.22 -5.02 -21.60
C GLU A 436 14.28 -4.77 -20.41
N TYR A 437 13.27 -5.63 -20.26
CA TYR A 437 12.20 -5.53 -19.27
C TYR A 437 12.36 -6.54 -18.12
N ARG A 438 13.42 -7.34 -18.13
CA ARG A 438 13.73 -8.29 -17.04
C ARG A 438 14.10 -7.57 -15.76
N LYS A 439 13.97 -8.28 -14.63
CA LYS A 439 14.25 -7.78 -13.26
C LYS A 439 13.32 -6.65 -12.79
N ARG A 440 12.16 -6.48 -13.44
CA ARG A 440 11.12 -5.50 -13.07
C ARG A 440 9.86 -6.14 -12.47
N GLY A 441 9.92 -7.43 -12.09
CA GLY A 441 8.77 -8.16 -11.52
C GLY A 441 7.78 -8.75 -12.52
N ILE A 442 7.88 -8.45 -13.82
CA ILE A 442 6.93 -8.88 -14.86
C ILE A 442 6.70 -10.40 -14.87
N ALA A 443 7.78 -11.19 -14.81
CA ALA A 443 7.70 -12.64 -14.82
C ALA A 443 6.94 -13.20 -13.60
N SER A 444 7.21 -12.67 -12.41
CA SER A 444 6.50 -13.09 -11.19
C SER A 444 5.05 -12.64 -11.20
N THR A 445 4.74 -11.45 -11.74
CA THR A 445 3.36 -10.99 -11.93
C THR A 445 2.57 -11.92 -12.84
N LEU A 446 3.13 -12.28 -14.00
CA LEU A 446 2.47 -13.20 -14.95
C LEU A 446 2.18 -14.55 -14.30
N VAL A 447 3.15 -15.12 -13.58
CA VAL A 447 2.97 -16.40 -12.87
C VAL A 447 1.92 -16.31 -11.77
N ARG A 448 1.95 -15.27 -10.93
CA ARG A 448 0.93 -15.08 -9.87
C ARG A 448 -0.46 -14.94 -10.45
N ASN A 449 -0.63 -14.10 -11.47
CA ASN A 449 -1.94 -13.89 -12.10
C ASN A 449 -2.48 -15.18 -12.70
N SER A 450 -1.63 -16.00 -13.34
CA SER A 450 -2.03 -17.31 -13.85
C SER A 450 -2.42 -18.28 -12.73
N ILE A 451 -1.68 -18.30 -11.61
CA ILE A 451 -2.01 -19.16 -10.46
C ILE A 451 -3.34 -18.74 -9.82
N GLU A 452 -3.56 -17.44 -9.62
CA GLU A 452 -4.81 -16.93 -9.05
C GLU A 452 -6.01 -17.25 -9.96
N ALA A 453 -5.87 -17.08 -11.28
CA ALA A 453 -6.91 -17.50 -12.22
C ALA A 453 -7.19 -19.02 -12.13
N MET A 454 -6.15 -19.85 -12.00
CA MET A 454 -6.33 -21.29 -11.85
C MET A 454 -7.00 -21.68 -10.51
N LYS A 455 -6.71 -20.94 -9.43
CA LYS A 455 -7.34 -21.12 -8.13
C LYS A 455 -8.83 -20.79 -8.17
N GLU A 456 -9.23 -19.76 -8.90
CA GLU A 456 -10.64 -19.43 -9.13
C GLU A 456 -11.39 -20.60 -9.81
N ASP A 457 -10.69 -21.38 -10.64
CA ASP A 457 -11.18 -22.58 -11.31
C ASP A 457 -10.90 -23.90 -10.53
N GLY A 458 -10.54 -23.81 -9.25
CA GLY A 458 -10.40 -24.96 -8.34
C GLY A 458 -9.18 -25.85 -8.58
N VAL A 459 -8.05 -25.28 -9.01
CA VAL A 459 -6.79 -26.02 -9.19
C VAL A 459 -6.28 -26.59 -7.87
N GLU A 460 -5.82 -27.84 -7.87
CA GLU A 460 -5.26 -28.53 -6.70
C GLU A 460 -3.73 -28.42 -6.64
N GLU A 461 -3.08 -28.33 -7.80
CA GLU A 461 -1.64 -28.13 -7.90
C GLU A 461 -1.26 -27.47 -9.23
N VAL A 462 -0.17 -26.70 -9.22
CA VAL A 462 0.41 -26.12 -10.44
C VAL A 462 1.80 -26.70 -10.64
N VAL A 463 2.08 -27.24 -11.82
CA VAL A 463 3.38 -27.83 -12.15
C VAL A 463 4.04 -27.16 -13.34
N LEU A 464 5.37 -27.24 -13.39
CA LEU A 464 6.17 -26.80 -14.52
C LEU A 464 7.52 -27.53 -14.57
N GLU A 465 8.18 -27.46 -15.71
CA GLU A 465 9.56 -27.93 -15.87
C GLU A 465 10.48 -26.77 -16.28
N THR A 466 11.68 -26.72 -15.71
CA THR A 466 12.71 -25.74 -16.08
C THR A 466 14.09 -26.39 -16.15
N GLU A 467 14.99 -25.88 -17.01
CA GLU A 467 16.36 -26.40 -17.14
C GLU A 467 17.09 -26.39 -15.79
N PHE A 468 17.81 -27.47 -15.49
CA PHE A 468 18.45 -27.64 -14.17
C PHE A 468 19.50 -26.56 -13.84
N ASP A 469 20.04 -25.89 -14.86
CA ASP A 469 21.05 -24.82 -14.77
C ASP A 469 20.46 -23.42 -14.99
N ASN A 470 19.12 -23.29 -15.15
CA ASN A 470 18.46 -21.99 -15.23
C ASN A 470 18.19 -21.42 -13.83
N TYR A 471 19.26 -21.02 -13.15
CA TYR A 471 19.20 -20.49 -11.78
C TYR A 471 18.25 -19.30 -11.61
N ALA A 472 18.09 -18.47 -12.64
CA ALA A 472 17.17 -17.34 -12.61
C ALA A 472 15.71 -17.78 -12.57
N ALA A 473 15.32 -18.77 -13.38
CA ALA A 473 13.97 -19.33 -13.36
C ALA A 473 13.72 -20.13 -12.08
N LEU A 474 14.69 -20.93 -11.64
CA LEU A 474 14.59 -21.69 -10.38
C LEU A 474 14.36 -20.75 -9.19
N SER A 475 15.16 -19.70 -9.06
CA SER A 475 15.00 -18.70 -8.00
C SER A 475 13.65 -17.97 -8.08
N LEU A 476 13.18 -17.66 -9.29
CA LEU A 476 11.87 -17.05 -9.50
C LEU A 476 10.75 -17.97 -8.97
N TYR A 477 10.70 -19.23 -9.40
CA TYR A 477 9.62 -20.14 -9.02
C TYR A 477 9.68 -20.53 -7.54
N GLU A 478 10.87 -20.74 -6.98
CA GLU A 478 11.06 -20.99 -5.54
C GLU A 478 10.56 -19.79 -4.71
N SER A 479 10.81 -18.56 -5.16
CA SER A 479 10.28 -17.35 -4.49
C SER A 479 8.76 -17.23 -4.53
N LEU A 480 8.11 -17.98 -5.44
CA LEU A 480 6.66 -18.05 -5.59
C LEU A 480 6.05 -19.29 -4.91
N GLY A 481 6.85 -20.04 -4.14
CA GLY A 481 6.42 -21.19 -3.36
C GLY A 481 6.49 -22.53 -4.08
N PHE A 482 7.02 -22.60 -5.31
CA PHE A 482 7.24 -23.88 -5.97
C PHE A 482 8.37 -24.65 -5.31
N ILE A 483 8.18 -25.96 -5.16
CA ILE A 483 9.17 -26.89 -4.64
C ILE A 483 9.63 -27.85 -5.74
N ARG A 484 10.90 -28.28 -5.67
CA ARG A 484 11.47 -29.24 -6.62
C ARG A 484 10.93 -30.64 -6.30
N GLU A 485 10.10 -31.19 -7.18
CA GLU A 485 9.53 -32.53 -7.03
C GLU A 485 10.54 -33.61 -7.46
N LYS A 486 11.11 -33.46 -8.66
CA LYS A 486 12.05 -34.44 -9.23
C LYS A 486 12.93 -33.84 -10.32
N ARG A 487 14.04 -34.53 -10.61
CA ARG A 487 14.90 -34.26 -11.77
C ARG A 487 14.55 -35.21 -12.91
N LEU A 488 14.35 -34.65 -14.10
CA LEU A 488 14.05 -35.37 -15.33
C LEU A 488 15.32 -35.37 -16.19
N PHE A 489 15.89 -36.55 -16.44
CA PHE A 489 17.14 -36.67 -17.19
C PHE A 489 16.89 -36.55 -18.70
N ARG A 490 17.71 -35.75 -19.39
CA ARG A 490 17.60 -35.50 -20.85
C ARG A 490 16.18 -35.12 -21.30
N PHE A 491 15.52 -34.30 -20.49
CA PHE A 491 14.14 -33.89 -20.72
C PHE A 491 13.98 -32.97 -21.93
N TYR A 492 14.91 -32.03 -22.11
CA TYR A 492 14.90 -31.12 -23.24
C TYR A 492 15.59 -31.73 -24.47
N LEU A 493 15.16 -31.32 -25.66
CA LEU A 493 15.71 -31.78 -26.94
C LEU A 493 17.22 -31.51 -27.10
N ASN A 494 17.75 -30.51 -26.38
CA ASN A 494 19.18 -30.21 -26.30
C ASN A 494 19.96 -31.20 -25.40
N GLY A 495 19.30 -32.24 -24.88
CA GLY A 495 19.87 -33.25 -23.99
C GLY A 495 20.01 -32.79 -22.53
N LYS A 496 19.59 -31.58 -22.19
CA LYS A 496 19.65 -31.08 -20.81
C LYS A 496 18.57 -31.69 -19.93
N ASP A 497 18.91 -31.81 -18.65
CA ASP A 497 17.98 -32.19 -17.61
C ASP A 497 17.03 -31.04 -17.26
N ALA A 498 15.88 -31.38 -16.71
CA ALA A 498 14.95 -30.43 -16.12
C ALA A 498 14.69 -30.75 -14.65
N PHE A 499 14.42 -29.72 -13.85
CA PHE A 499 13.68 -29.91 -12.61
C PHE A 499 12.19 -29.74 -12.89
N ARG A 500 11.40 -30.70 -12.40
CA ARG A 500 9.97 -30.55 -12.26
C ARG A 500 9.67 -29.89 -10.94
N LEU A 501 8.96 -28.77 -11.01
CA LEU A 501 8.56 -27.94 -9.89
C LEU A 501 7.05 -28.08 -9.70
N VAL A 502 6.61 -28.09 -8.44
CA VAL A 502 5.19 -28.17 -8.06
C VAL A 502 4.87 -27.10 -7.02
N LEU A 503 3.72 -26.45 -7.18
CA LEU A 503 3.08 -25.61 -6.18
C LEU A 503 1.79 -26.31 -5.75
N PRO A 504 1.75 -26.95 -4.57
CA PRO A 504 0.50 -27.50 -4.04
C PRO A 504 -0.44 -26.36 -3.64
N VAL A 505 -1.72 -26.48 -4.00
CA VAL A 505 -2.77 -25.53 -3.61
C VAL A 505 -3.66 -26.22 -2.58
N PRO A 506 -3.63 -25.79 -1.31
CA PRO A 506 -4.49 -26.39 -0.30
C PRO A 506 -5.96 -26.12 -0.64
N PRO A 507 -6.87 -27.07 -0.34
CA PRO A 507 -8.30 -26.84 -0.48
C PRO A 507 -8.71 -25.62 0.34
N SER A 508 -9.59 -24.78 -0.21
CA SER A 508 -10.12 -23.63 0.51
C SER A 508 -10.95 -24.09 1.71
N ASP A 509 -10.72 -23.50 2.89
CA ASP A 509 -11.41 -23.79 4.17
C ASP A 509 -12.93 -23.48 4.17
N SER A 510 -13.60 -23.45 3.01
CA SER A 510 -15.04 -23.21 2.87
C SER A 510 -15.88 -24.49 2.79
N ASP A 511 -15.28 -25.67 2.79
CA ASP A 511 -15.97 -26.96 2.77
C ASP A 511 -15.81 -27.72 4.10
N ASP A 512 -16.30 -27.12 5.19
CA ASP A 512 -16.70 -27.91 6.36
C ASP A 512 -18.18 -28.27 6.22
N GLY A 513 -18.43 -29.58 6.21
CA GLY A 513 -19.66 -30.19 5.72
C GLY A 513 -20.94 -29.74 6.44
N SER A 514 -21.96 -29.47 5.64
CA SER A 514 -23.35 -29.67 6.04
C SER A 514 -24.11 -30.32 4.87
N GLU A 515 -24.58 -31.54 5.13
CA GLU A 515 -25.49 -32.27 4.24
C GLU A 515 -26.83 -31.55 4.11
N GLU A 516 -27.31 -31.47 2.86
CA GLU A 516 -28.68 -31.29 2.36
C GLU A 516 -29.69 -30.45 3.16
N THR A 517 -30.17 -29.33 2.57
CA THR A 517 -31.47 -29.29 1.86
C THR A 517 -31.85 -27.88 1.38
N THR A 518 -32.54 -27.86 0.24
CA THR A 518 -33.33 -26.77 -0.39
C THR A 518 -32.60 -25.83 -1.35
N GLY A 519 -33.04 -25.91 -2.61
CA GLY A 519 -32.48 -25.21 -3.75
C GLY A 519 -32.80 -23.72 -3.77
N GLY A 520 -31.74 -22.92 -3.86
CA GLY A 520 -31.77 -21.55 -4.36
C GLY A 520 -30.79 -21.45 -5.54
N LYS A 521 -31.30 -21.08 -6.72
CA LYS A 521 -30.49 -20.86 -7.91
C LYS A 521 -29.47 -19.75 -7.64
N PHE A 522 -28.19 -20.10 -7.50
CA PHE A 522 -27.11 -19.13 -7.57
C PHE A 522 -27.09 -18.51 -8.97
N ALA A 523 -27.31 -17.20 -9.04
CA ALA A 523 -27.05 -16.44 -10.26
C ALA A 523 -25.53 -16.43 -10.51
N PRO A 524 -25.05 -16.73 -11.72
CA PRO A 524 -23.63 -16.69 -12.01
C PRO A 524 -23.13 -15.25 -11.88
N ARG A 525 -22.10 -15.06 -11.04
CA ARG A 525 -21.31 -13.81 -11.04
C ARG A 525 -20.77 -13.60 -12.46
N ARG A 526 -20.95 -12.39 -13.01
CA ARG A 526 -20.40 -12.04 -14.33
C ARG A 526 -18.88 -12.25 -14.29
N PRO A 527 -18.29 -13.01 -15.22
CA PRO A 527 -16.83 -13.13 -15.30
C PRO A 527 -16.24 -11.76 -15.57
N ARG A 528 -15.14 -11.41 -14.87
CA ARG A 528 -14.23 -10.41 -15.42
C ARG A 528 -13.78 -10.93 -16.78
N THR A 529 -13.97 -10.15 -17.83
CA THR A 529 -13.53 -10.53 -19.18
C THR A 529 -12.02 -10.48 -19.24
N TYR A 530 -11.36 -11.54 -18.77
CA TYR A 530 -10.09 -11.93 -19.34
C TYR A 530 -10.37 -12.28 -20.81
N ARG A 531 -9.60 -11.74 -21.76
CA ARG A 531 -9.65 -12.20 -23.16
C ARG A 531 -9.04 -13.60 -23.25
N ALA A 532 -9.63 -14.58 -22.56
CA ALA A 532 -9.43 -15.98 -22.87
C ALA A 532 -10.27 -16.27 -24.12
N ILE A 533 -9.60 -16.41 -25.26
CA ILE A 533 -10.25 -16.94 -26.44
C ILE A 533 -10.51 -18.41 -26.13
N CYS A 534 -11.79 -18.78 -26.02
CA CYS A 534 -12.17 -20.18 -25.96
C CYS A 534 -11.77 -20.81 -27.28
N VAL A 535 -10.66 -21.56 -27.29
CA VAL A 535 -10.28 -22.35 -28.45
C VAL A 535 -11.23 -23.53 -28.49
N SER A 536 -11.98 -23.65 -29.59
CA SER A 536 -12.85 -24.81 -29.85
C SER A 536 -12.07 -26.10 -29.60
N PRO A 537 -12.68 -27.14 -28.99
CA PRO A 537 -12.00 -28.41 -28.80
C PRO A 537 -11.45 -28.92 -30.13
N TYR A 538 -10.13 -29.11 -30.16
CA TYR A 538 -9.43 -29.81 -31.22
C TYR A 538 -9.87 -31.28 -31.13
N THR A 539 -10.42 -31.81 -32.21
CA THR A 539 -10.77 -33.24 -32.32
C THR A 539 -9.63 -33.90 -33.08
N ASP A 540 -9.00 -34.91 -32.48
CA ASP A 540 -7.82 -35.62 -33.01
C ASP A 540 -8.14 -36.56 -34.20
N ASP A 541 -9.31 -36.43 -34.85
CA ASP A 541 -9.85 -37.46 -35.74
C ASP A 541 -9.48 -37.32 -37.24
N GLU A 542 -8.56 -36.43 -37.65
CA GLU A 542 -8.26 -36.21 -39.09
C GLU A 542 -6.80 -36.39 -39.55
N ASP A 543 -5.89 -36.98 -38.77
CA ASP A 543 -4.49 -37.22 -39.20
C ASP A 543 -4.09 -38.70 -39.42
N GLU A 544 -5.05 -39.56 -39.78
CA GLU A 544 -4.79 -40.95 -40.21
C GLU A 544 -4.87 -41.16 -41.74
N VAL A 545 -4.49 -40.20 -42.59
CA VAL A 545 -4.26 -40.48 -44.02
C VAL A 545 -3.11 -39.64 -44.62
N SER A 546 -1.86 -40.01 -44.35
CA SER A 546 -0.73 -39.79 -45.27
C SER A 546 0.53 -40.51 -44.76
N GLY A 547 0.76 -41.73 -45.27
CA GLY A 547 1.91 -42.53 -44.85
C GLY A 547 2.00 -43.91 -45.49
N ARG A 548 1.91 -43.98 -46.82
CA ARG A 548 2.54 -45.03 -47.65
C ARG A 548 3.15 -44.41 -48.89
#